data_AF-A0A7X2TR48-F1
#
_entry.id   AF-A0A7X2TR48-F1
#
_cell.length_a   1.000
_cell.length_b   1.000
_cell.length_c   1.000
_cell.angle_alpha   90.00
_cell.angle_beta   90.00
_cell.angle_gamma   90.00
#
_symmetry.space_group_name_H-M   'P 1'
#
loop_
_entity.id
_entity.type
_entity.pdbx_description
1 polymer ?
#
loop_
_entity_poly.entity_id
_entity_poly.type
_entity_poly.pdbx_seq_one_letter_code
_entity_poly.pdbx_strand_id
1 'polypeptide(L)'
;MEHADDSMKAVFKVVVKELITAGCKVNVNLNDSEVDPLEINSWPSHWNKIEIYVTKSPFIFIEGSEEEINNFLGISINVISLFLSLVPIERTDNNKILYEGDANEIKSRKYERNPVARRICIDKYGCRCAICGFDFEKEYGEIGKGFIEVHHIIPVSAIGQQYVINPENDLIPLCSNCHSMIHRKNPPYLPKELVNLKNKR
;
A
#
# COMPACT_ATOMS: atom_id res chain seq x y z
N MET A 1 -11.65 12.41 18.02
CA MET A 1 -11.75 13.83 17.62
C MET A 1 -10.64 14.65 18.26
N GLU A 2 -10.44 14.62 19.59
CA GLU A 2 -9.25 15.24 20.23
C GLU A 2 -7.90 14.74 19.67
N HIS A 3 -7.87 13.50 19.18
CA HIS A 3 -6.72 12.87 18.53
C HIS A 3 -6.72 13.01 16.99
N ALA A 4 -7.51 13.93 16.41
CA ALA A 4 -7.47 14.13 14.96
C ALA A 4 -6.11 14.72 14.57
N ASP A 5 -5.34 13.95 13.80
CA ASP A 5 -4.04 14.38 13.29
C ASP A 5 -4.16 15.36 12.11
N ASP A 6 -3.03 15.88 11.66
CA ASP A 6 -3.00 16.87 10.57
C ASP A 6 -3.50 16.31 9.23
N SER A 7 -3.39 14.99 9.01
CA SER A 7 -3.91 14.34 7.82
C SER A 7 -5.44 14.29 7.86
N MET A 8 -6.01 13.92 9.00
CA MET A 8 -7.45 13.93 9.25
C MET A 8 -8.04 15.34 9.08
N LYS A 9 -7.37 16.36 9.64
CA LYS A 9 -7.76 17.77 9.45
C LYS A 9 -7.63 18.22 7.99
N ALA A 10 -6.61 17.75 7.26
CA ALA A 10 -6.46 18.04 5.84
C ALA A 10 -7.62 17.45 5.01
N VAL A 11 -8.03 16.22 5.29
CA VAL A 11 -9.22 15.61 4.66
C VAL A 11 -10.48 16.41 4.99
N PHE A 12 -10.66 16.79 6.26
CA PHE A 12 -11.78 17.64 6.67
C PHE A 12 -11.84 18.95 5.85
N LYS A 13 -10.70 19.64 5.71
CA LYS A 13 -10.57 20.86 4.90
C LYS A 13 -10.99 20.65 3.44
N VAL A 14 -10.65 19.51 2.84
CA VAL A 14 -11.05 19.19 1.45
C VAL A 14 -12.57 19.07 1.35
N VAL A 15 -13.20 18.32 2.25
CA VAL A 15 -14.66 18.14 2.25
C VAL A 15 -15.38 19.46 2.49
N VAL A 16 -14.86 20.32 3.38
CA VAL A 16 -15.41 21.67 3.60
C VAL A 16 -15.36 22.50 2.32
N LYS A 17 -14.25 22.46 1.57
CA LYS A 17 -14.14 23.17 0.29
C LYS A 17 -15.19 22.69 -0.70
N GLU A 18 -15.42 21.39 -0.81
CA GLU A 18 -16.43 20.84 -1.72
C GLU A 18 -17.84 21.31 -1.36
N LEU A 19 -18.18 21.35 -0.06
CA LEU A 19 -19.46 21.87 0.41
C LEU A 19 -19.62 23.37 0.10
N ILE A 20 -18.57 24.16 0.27
CA ILE A 20 -18.56 25.58 -0.10
C ILE A 20 -18.72 25.76 -1.60
N THR A 21 -18.03 24.95 -2.42
CA THR A 21 -18.18 24.95 -3.88
C THR A 21 -19.58 24.53 -4.32
N ALA A 22 -20.21 23.59 -3.62
CA ALA A 22 -21.61 23.24 -3.78
C ALA A 22 -22.56 24.35 -3.27
N GLY A 23 -22.03 25.49 -2.80
CA GLY A 23 -22.77 26.66 -2.35
C GLY A 23 -23.41 26.50 -0.97
N CYS A 24 -22.83 25.67 -0.10
CA CYS A 24 -23.19 25.59 1.32
C CYS A 24 -22.36 26.59 2.13
N LYS A 25 -22.96 27.15 3.18
CA LYS A 25 -22.23 27.83 4.25
C LYS A 25 -21.83 26.79 5.30
N VAL A 26 -20.56 26.76 5.68
CA VAL A 26 -20.03 25.85 6.72
C VAL A 26 -19.46 26.69 7.85
N ASN A 27 -19.94 26.48 9.07
CA ASN A 27 -19.40 27.10 10.30
C ASN A 27 -18.97 25.99 11.27
N VAL A 28 -17.85 26.18 11.95
CA VAL A 28 -17.29 25.20 12.87
C VAL A 28 -16.92 25.88 14.18
N ASN A 29 -17.36 25.30 15.30
CA ASN A 29 -16.93 25.70 16.64
C ASN A 29 -16.13 24.57 17.28
N LEU A 30 -15.03 24.93 17.95
CA LEU A 30 -14.23 24.03 18.78
C LEU A 30 -14.25 24.56 20.21
N ASN A 31 -14.72 23.74 21.17
CA ASN A 31 -14.87 24.14 22.58
C ASN A 31 -15.48 25.55 22.74
N ASP A 32 -16.58 25.82 22.01
CA ASP A 32 -17.34 27.08 22.02
C ASP A 32 -16.65 28.30 21.37
N SER A 33 -15.50 28.12 20.72
CA SER A 33 -14.84 29.15 19.90
C SER A 33 -15.06 28.87 18.41
N GLU A 34 -15.56 29.87 17.68
CA GLU A 34 -15.67 29.80 16.22
C GLU A 34 -14.28 29.76 15.58
N VAL A 35 -14.07 28.82 14.67
CA VAL A 35 -12.81 28.65 13.94
C VAL A 35 -13.08 28.65 12.43
N ASP A 36 -12.11 29.11 11.66
CA ASP A 36 -12.17 28.99 10.20
C ASP A 36 -11.91 27.52 9.80
N PRO A 37 -12.86 26.85 9.16
CA PRO A 37 -12.69 25.45 8.78
C PRO A 37 -11.71 25.22 7.62
N LEU A 38 -11.29 26.29 6.92
CA LEU A 38 -10.26 26.25 5.89
C LEU A 38 -8.86 26.53 6.44
N GLU A 39 -8.73 27.16 7.59
CA GLU A 39 -7.44 27.44 8.24
C GLU A 39 -7.14 26.45 9.38
N ILE A 40 -7.06 25.16 9.05
CA ILE A 40 -6.86 24.07 10.02
C ILE A 40 -5.62 24.22 10.92
N ASN A 41 -4.61 24.98 10.47
CA ASN A 41 -3.38 25.22 11.24
C ASN A 41 -3.58 26.25 12.36
N SER A 42 -4.64 27.06 12.30
CA SER A 42 -4.99 28.02 13.34
C SER A 42 -5.91 27.44 14.41
N TRP A 43 -6.28 26.16 14.28
CA TRP A 43 -7.14 25.49 15.25
C TRP A 43 -6.39 25.31 16.59
N PRO A 44 -7.11 25.36 17.73
CA PRO A 44 -6.50 25.08 19.03
C PRO A 44 -5.86 23.70 19.07
N SER A 45 -4.73 23.58 19.77
CA SER A 45 -4.00 22.31 19.92
C SER A 45 -4.78 21.26 20.70
N HIS A 46 -5.69 21.68 21.58
CA HIS A 46 -6.54 20.81 22.38
C HIS A 46 -8.01 21.21 22.24
N TRP A 47 -8.84 20.25 21.85
CA TRP A 47 -10.29 20.40 21.79
C TRP A 47 -10.95 19.02 21.94
N ASN A 48 -12.10 18.96 22.59
CA ASN A 48 -12.83 17.71 22.81
C ASN A 48 -14.31 17.81 22.41
N LYS A 49 -14.78 19.02 22.10
CA LYS A 49 -16.11 19.30 21.55
C LYS A 49 -15.94 20.02 20.21
N ILE A 50 -16.65 19.52 19.19
CA ILE A 50 -16.77 20.17 17.89
C ILE A 50 -18.24 20.26 17.51
N GLU A 51 -18.65 21.41 17.02
CA GLU A 51 -19.97 21.67 16.46
C GLU A 51 -19.80 22.11 15.02
N ILE A 52 -20.55 21.50 14.10
CA ILE A 52 -20.47 21.77 12.67
C ILE A 52 -21.87 22.12 12.18
N TYR A 53 -21.98 23.28 11.52
CA TYR A 53 -23.20 23.75 10.92
C TYR A 53 -23.00 23.86 9.41
N VAL A 54 -23.73 23.04 8.65
CA VAL A 54 -23.76 23.10 7.18
C VAL A 54 -25.14 23.58 6.75
N THR A 55 -25.20 24.73 6.08
CA THR A 55 -26.45 25.36 5.66
C THR A 55 -26.45 25.59 4.16
N LYS A 56 -27.45 25.05 3.46
CA LYS A 56 -27.73 25.34 2.05
C LYS A 56 -29.03 26.12 1.94
N SER A 57 -28.96 27.39 1.54
CA SER A 57 -30.14 28.25 1.42
C SER A 57 -29.96 29.33 0.33
N PRO A 58 -30.97 29.58 -0.53
CA PRO A 58 -32.20 28.79 -0.67
C PRO A 58 -31.89 27.40 -1.25
N PHE A 59 -32.59 26.37 -0.79
CA PHE A 59 -32.62 25.08 -1.46
C PHE A 59 -33.83 25.10 -2.40
N ILE A 60 -33.59 25.31 -3.69
CA ILE A 60 -34.65 25.38 -4.69
C ILE A 60 -34.86 23.97 -5.22
N PHE A 61 -36.08 23.46 -5.07
CA PHE A 61 -36.51 22.20 -5.65
C PHE A 61 -37.38 22.52 -6.87
N ILE A 62 -36.89 22.21 -8.06
CA ILE A 62 -37.66 22.25 -9.31
C ILE A 62 -37.96 20.80 -9.65
N GLU A 63 -39.24 20.40 -9.57
CA GLU A 63 -39.64 19.00 -9.74
C GLU A 63 -39.01 18.35 -10.99
N GLY A 64 -38.18 17.33 -10.76
CA GLY A 64 -37.73 16.40 -11.79
C GLY A 64 -36.33 16.62 -12.39
N SER A 65 -35.49 17.52 -11.86
CA SER A 65 -34.10 17.59 -12.33
C SER A 65 -33.22 16.53 -11.63
N GLU A 66 -32.61 15.64 -12.41
CA GLU A 66 -31.61 14.67 -11.89
C GLU A 66 -30.41 15.40 -11.25
N GLU A 67 -30.13 16.62 -11.71
CA GLU A 67 -29.08 17.48 -11.18
C GLU A 67 -29.31 17.86 -9.72
N GLU A 68 -30.54 18.19 -9.32
CA GLU A 68 -30.86 18.53 -7.93
C GLU A 68 -30.77 17.32 -6.99
N ILE A 69 -31.21 16.14 -7.45
CA ILE A 69 -31.08 14.89 -6.69
C ILE A 69 -29.60 14.57 -6.46
N ASN A 70 -28.78 14.68 -7.50
CA ASN A 70 -27.34 14.46 -7.41
C ASN A 70 -26.65 15.49 -6.52
N ASN A 71 -27.07 16.76 -6.58
CA ASN A 71 -26.56 17.81 -5.70
C ASN A 71 -26.92 17.55 -4.23
N PHE A 72 -28.18 17.20 -3.94
CA PHE A 72 -28.61 16.83 -2.59
C PHE A 72 -27.84 15.62 -2.06
N LEU A 73 -27.70 14.58 -2.89
CA LEU A 73 -26.96 13.38 -2.54
C LEU A 73 -25.48 13.69 -2.27
N GLY A 74 -24.86 14.52 -3.12
CA GLY A 74 -23.47 14.98 -2.95
C GLY A 74 -23.27 15.74 -1.64
N ILE A 75 -24.15 16.69 -1.32
CA ILE A 75 -24.13 17.42 -0.04
C ILE A 75 -24.27 16.44 1.13
N SER A 76 -25.19 15.48 1.04
CA SER A 76 -25.45 14.49 2.10
C SER A 76 -24.23 13.61 2.36
N ILE A 77 -23.59 13.11 1.29
CA ILE A 77 -22.36 12.33 1.37
C ILE A 77 -21.23 13.16 2.00
N ASN A 78 -21.08 14.41 1.59
CA ASN A 78 -20.02 15.27 2.11
C ASN A 78 -20.23 15.62 3.59
N VAL A 79 -21.47 15.82 4.04
CA VAL A 79 -21.77 15.97 5.47
C VAL A 79 -21.36 14.72 6.25
N ILE A 80 -21.66 13.52 5.76
CA ILE A 80 -21.21 12.27 6.40
C ILE A 80 -19.67 12.20 6.40
N SER A 81 -19.04 12.57 5.29
CA SER A 81 -17.58 12.57 5.16
C SER A 81 -16.89 13.54 6.12
N LEU A 82 -17.51 14.69 6.45
CA LEU A 82 -16.99 15.61 7.49
C LEU A 82 -16.92 14.95 8.87
N PHE A 83 -17.95 14.18 9.22
CA PHE A 83 -17.96 13.46 10.49
C PHE A 83 -16.90 12.36 10.50
N LEU A 84 -16.83 11.56 9.44
CA LEU A 84 -15.89 10.45 9.34
C LEU A 84 -14.43 10.91 9.28
N SER A 85 -14.13 12.05 8.66
CA SER A 85 -12.75 12.54 8.54
C SER A 85 -12.10 12.88 9.89
N LEU A 86 -12.89 13.16 10.92
CA LEU A 86 -12.39 13.52 12.26
C LEU A 86 -12.53 12.37 13.29
N VAL A 87 -13.07 11.23 12.86
CA VAL A 87 -13.17 10.02 13.68
C VAL A 87 -12.01 9.10 13.34
N PRO A 88 -11.18 8.69 14.31
CA PRO A 88 -10.16 7.67 14.09
C PRO A 88 -10.87 6.32 13.93
N ILE A 89 -11.17 5.93 12.69
CA ILE A 89 -11.84 4.66 12.35
C ILE A 89 -10.87 3.48 12.61
N GLU A 90 -9.57 3.73 12.55
CA GLU A 90 -8.53 2.78 12.90
C GLU A 90 -7.95 3.15 14.27
N ARG A 91 -7.89 2.17 15.19
CA ARG A 91 -7.02 2.27 16.37
C ARG A 91 -5.58 2.16 15.88
N THR A 92 -5.04 3.27 15.42
CA THR A 92 -3.61 3.41 15.19
C THR A 92 -2.94 3.60 16.54
N ASP A 93 -2.00 2.72 16.89
CA ASP A 93 -1.07 3.01 17.98
C ASP A 93 -0.44 4.37 17.68
N ASN A 94 -0.69 5.33 18.57
CA ASN A 94 -0.62 6.79 18.40
C ASN A 94 0.79 7.36 18.14
N ASN A 95 1.67 6.69 17.38
CA ASN A 95 3.01 7.22 17.12
C ASN A 95 3.72 6.71 15.86
N LYS A 96 3.00 6.21 14.84
CA LYS A 96 3.62 5.98 13.53
C LYS A 96 3.06 6.95 12.50
N ILE A 97 3.76 8.09 12.39
CA ILE A 97 3.79 8.87 11.16
C ILE A 97 4.24 7.89 10.06
N LEU A 98 3.35 7.56 9.12
CA LEU A 98 3.68 6.72 7.98
C LEU A 98 4.33 7.59 6.90
N TYR A 99 5.61 7.91 7.08
CA TYR A 99 6.43 8.46 6.00
C TYR A 99 6.56 7.39 4.90
N GLU A 100 6.01 7.64 3.72
CA GLU A 100 6.40 6.90 2.51
C GLU A 100 7.68 7.54 1.97
N GLY A 101 8.73 6.73 1.78
CA GLY A 101 10.00 7.22 1.25
C GLY A 101 11.03 7.68 2.29
N ASP A 102 10.81 7.41 3.57
CA ASP A 102 11.83 7.66 4.60
C ASP A 102 13.07 6.78 4.35
N ALA A 103 14.23 7.43 4.21
CA ALA A 103 15.47 6.77 3.85
C ALA A 103 16.03 5.99 5.04
N ASN A 104 15.64 4.72 5.16
CA ASN A 104 16.21 3.82 6.16
C ASN A 104 17.54 3.25 5.64
N GLU A 105 18.65 3.59 6.32
CA GLU A 105 19.97 3.06 5.98
C GLU A 105 20.14 1.63 6.52
N ILE A 106 19.91 0.63 5.66
CA ILE A 106 20.07 -0.79 6.01
C ILE A 106 21.52 -1.21 5.75
N LYS A 107 22.32 -1.39 6.81
CA LYS A 107 23.63 -2.07 6.73
C LYS A 107 23.41 -3.57 6.50
N SER A 108 23.33 -3.99 5.24
CA SER A 108 23.24 -5.40 4.87
C SER A 108 24.62 -5.98 4.53
N ARG A 109 24.90 -7.21 4.98
CA ARG A 109 26.05 -7.99 4.50
C ARG A 109 25.61 -8.69 3.21
N LYS A 110 26.16 -8.25 2.07
CA LYS A 110 25.95 -8.91 0.78
C LYS A 110 27.05 -9.94 0.57
N TYR A 111 26.67 -11.20 0.45
CA TYR A 111 27.57 -12.26 0.01
C TYR A 111 27.71 -12.20 -1.52
N GLU A 112 28.94 -12.26 -2.03
CA GLU A 112 29.21 -12.29 -3.45
C GLU A 112 28.60 -13.57 -4.07
N ARG A 113 27.75 -13.40 -5.09
CA ARG A 113 27.16 -14.52 -5.82
C ARG A 113 28.05 -14.80 -7.02
N ASN A 114 28.54 -16.04 -7.16
CA ASN A 114 29.37 -16.43 -8.29
C ASN A 114 28.53 -16.42 -9.59
N PRO A 115 28.81 -15.54 -10.57
CA PRO A 115 28.04 -15.46 -11.82
C PRO A 115 28.15 -16.74 -12.66
N VAL A 116 29.23 -17.51 -12.49
CA VAL A 116 29.43 -18.81 -13.15
C VAL A 116 28.40 -19.83 -12.66
N ALA A 117 28.10 -19.84 -11.36
CA ALA A 117 27.10 -20.76 -10.80
C ALA A 117 25.69 -20.48 -11.37
N ARG A 118 25.33 -19.20 -11.51
CA ARG A 118 24.09 -18.80 -12.20
C ARG A 118 24.09 -19.32 -13.64
N ARG A 119 25.19 -19.13 -14.36
CA ARG A 119 25.28 -19.53 -15.78
C ARG A 119 25.14 -21.04 -15.93
N ILE A 120 25.82 -21.85 -15.11
CA ILE A 120 25.71 -23.31 -15.11
C ILE A 120 24.26 -23.75 -14.83
N CYS A 121 23.60 -23.14 -13.84
CA CYS A 121 22.19 -23.44 -13.54
C CYS A 121 21.29 -23.18 -14.75
N ILE A 122 21.47 -22.07 -15.47
CA ILE A 122 20.68 -21.72 -16.65
C ILE A 122 21.01 -22.61 -17.84
N ASP A 123 22.30 -22.92 -18.07
CA ASP A 123 22.70 -23.81 -19.16
C ASP A 123 22.13 -25.23 -18.95
N LYS A 124 21.96 -25.67 -17.69
CA LYS A 124 21.37 -26.97 -17.36
C LYS A 124 19.84 -26.99 -17.39
N TYR A 125 19.19 -25.99 -16.79
CA TYR A 125 17.74 -26.01 -16.54
C TYR A 125 16.93 -25.07 -17.43
N GLY A 126 17.60 -24.20 -18.19
CA GLY A 126 16.98 -23.16 -19.01
C GLY A 126 16.39 -22.01 -18.18
N CYS A 127 15.65 -21.14 -18.86
CA CYS A 127 14.99 -19.96 -18.29
C CYS A 127 13.50 -20.17 -18.00
N ARG A 128 13.12 -21.42 -17.67
CA ARG A 128 11.75 -21.78 -17.34
C ARG A 128 11.61 -22.00 -15.84
N CYS A 129 10.57 -21.43 -15.24
CA CYS A 129 10.32 -21.59 -13.81
C CYS A 129 10.08 -23.06 -13.46
N ALA A 130 10.89 -23.62 -12.57
CA ALA A 130 10.79 -25.01 -12.14
C ALA A 130 9.52 -25.34 -11.32
N ILE A 131 8.83 -24.31 -10.81
CA ILE A 131 7.61 -24.48 -9.99
C ILE A 131 6.34 -24.36 -10.84
N CYS A 132 6.23 -23.30 -11.63
CA CYS A 132 5.01 -23.01 -12.37
C CYS A 132 5.11 -23.20 -13.88
N GLY A 133 6.31 -23.44 -14.41
CA GLY A 133 6.56 -23.59 -15.84
C GLY A 133 6.50 -22.29 -16.63
N PHE A 134 6.40 -21.12 -15.98
CA PHE A 134 6.39 -19.82 -16.63
C PHE A 134 7.72 -19.54 -17.35
N ASP A 135 7.63 -18.93 -18.52
CA ASP A 135 8.75 -18.60 -19.40
C ASP A 135 8.57 -17.15 -19.86
N PHE A 136 9.51 -16.28 -19.48
CA PHE A 136 9.42 -14.86 -19.81
C PHE A 136 9.61 -14.56 -21.29
N GLU A 137 10.44 -15.33 -21.99
CA GLU A 137 10.65 -15.14 -23.43
C GLU A 137 9.39 -15.53 -24.20
N LYS A 138 8.73 -16.61 -23.77
CA LYS A 138 7.47 -17.02 -24.39
C LYS A 138 6.34 -15.99 -24.20
N GLU A 139 6.22 -15.40 -23.02
CA GLU A 139 5.12 -14.50 -22.68
C GLU A 139 5.39 -13.03 -23.06
N TYR A 140 6.65 -12.59 -23.00
CA TYR A 140 7.04 -11.20 -23.22
C TYR A 140 7.97 -10.99 -24.43
N GLY A 141 8.36 -12.04 -25.16
CA GLY A 141 9.24 -11.94 -26.32
C GLY A 141 10.68 -11.57 -25.94
N GLU A 142 11.34 -10.80 -26.80
CA GLU A 142 12.78 -10.49 -26.67
C GLU A 142 13.18 -9.86 -25.32
N ILE A 143 12.30 -9.08 -24.69
CA ILE A 143 12.60 -8.48 -23.37
C ILE A 143 12.69 -9.52 -22.24
N GLY A 144 12.07 -10.70 -22.43
CA GLY A 144 12.11 -11.81 -21.49
C GLY A 144 13.25 -12.80 -21.74
N LYS A 145 14.00 -12.62 -22.82
CA LYS A 145 15.07 -13.54 -23.23
C LYS A 145 16.16 -13.65 -22.17
N GLY A 146 16.41 -14.87 -21.70
CA GLY A 146 17.40 -15.11 -20.65
C GLY A 146 17.00 -14.64 -19.25
N PHE A 147 15.79 -14.11 -19.08
CA PHE A 147 15.31 -13.57 -17.82
C PHE A 147 14.69 -14.66 -16.95
N ILE A 148 15.36 -14.96 -15.83
CA ILE A 148 14.87 -15.85 -14.77
C ILE A 148 15.66 -15.56 -13.49
N GLU A 149 15.02 -15.75 -12.33
CA GLU A 149 15.67 -15.61 -11.02
C GLU A 149 16.23 -16.95 -10.57
N VAL A 150 17.51 -16.99 -10.18
CA VAL A 150 18.15 -18.21 -9.69
C VAL A 150 18.18 -18.19 -8.17
N HIS A 151 17.42 -19.11 -7.56
CA HIS A 151 17.23 -19.21 -6.13
C HIS A 151 18.16 -20.26 -5.53
N HIS A 152 18.72 -19.98 -4.35
CA HIS A 152 19.48 -20.99 -3.58
C HIS A 152 18.51 -21.77 -2.71
N ILE A 153 18.39 -23.08 -2.96
CA ILE A 153 17.49 -23.96 -2.19
C ILE A 153 17.89 -23.98 -0.71
N ILE A 154 19.19 -23.95 -0.43
CA ILE A 154 19.74 -23.82 0.93
C ILE A 154 20.29 -22.39 1.09
N PRO A 155 19.77 -21.59 2.04
CA PRO A 155 20.23 -20.21 2.24
C PRO A 155 21.71 -20.16 2.59
N VAL A 156 22.48 -19.33 1.85
CA VAL A 156 23.91 -19.09 2.11
C VAL A 156 24.16 -18.58 3.53
N SER A 157 23.21 -17.83 4.12
CA SER A 157 23.29 -17.34 5.49
C SER A 157 23.28 -18.44 6.57
N ALA A 158 22.79 -19.65 6.24
CA ALA A 158 22.83 -20.80 7.14
C ALA A 158 24.17 -21.55 7.10
N ILE A 159 25.03 -21.26 6.10
CA ILE A 159 26.27 -21.96 5.83
C ILE A 159 27.43 -21.03 6.21
N GLY A 160 27.80 -21.07 7.49
CA GLY A 160 28.61 -20.05 8.16
C GLY A 160 30.05 -19.81 7.66
N GLN A 161 30.60 -20.57 6.71
CA GLN A 161 31.90 -20.31 6.07
C GLN A 161 32.09 -21.18 4.81
N GLN A 162 32.68 -20.60 3.74
CA GLN A 162 33.16 -21.22 2.49
C GLN A 162 32.43 -22.50 2.03
N TYR A 163 31.23 -22.33 1.47
CA TYR A 163 30.49 -23.42 0.83
C TYR A 163 30.90 -23.55 -0.65
N VAL A 164 31.32 -24.75 -1.06
CA VAL A 164 31.43 -25.07 -2.49
C VAL A 164 30.03 -25.35 -3.00
N ILE A 165 29.46 -24.38 -3.70
CA ILE A 165 28.15 -24.52 -4.32
C ILE A 165 28.21 -25.58 -5.43
N ASN A 166 27.23 -26.48 -5.45
CA ASN A 166 26.89 -27.30 -6.59
C ASN A 166 25.74 -26.63 -7.34
N PRO A 167 26.01 -25.89 -8.43
CA PRO A 167 24.99 -25.13 -9.15
C PRO A 167 23.84 -25.97 -9.68
N GLU A 168 24.02 -27.28 -9.80
CA GLU A 168 23.00 -28.18 -10.29
C GLU A 168 22.01 -28.58 -9.20
N ASN A 169 22.46 -28.74 -7.97
CA ASN A 169 21.64 -29.28 -6.88
C ASN A 169 21.21 -28.22 -5.87
N ASP A 170 21.95 -27.12 -5.78
CA ASP A 170 21.72 -26.07 -4.79
C ASP A 170 20.97 -24.87 -5.37
N LEU A 171 20.87 -24.79 -6.70
CA LEU A 171 20.21 -23.71 -7.41
C LEU A 171 19.01 -24.20 -8.20
N ILE A 172 18.01 -23.32 -8.31
CA ILE A 172 16.80 -23.59 -9.08
C ILE A 172 16.30 -22.32 -9.79
N PRO A 173 15.94 -22.40 -11.08
CA PRO A 173 15.36 -21.27 -11.80
C PRO A 173 13.89 -21.07 -11.42
N LEU A 174 13.53 -19.87 -10.97
CA LEU A 174 12.18 -19.47 -10.57
C LEU A 174 11.79 -18.16 -11.27
N CYS A 175 10.50 -17.99 -11.58
CA CYS A 175 9.99 -16.68 -11.97
C CYS A 175 9.84 -15.77 -10.74
N SER A 176 9.80 -14.46 -10.96
CA SER A 176 9.72 -13.44 -9.88
C SER A 176 8.57 -13.70 -8.90
N ASN A 177 7.42 -14.18 -9.38
CA ASN A 177 6.28 -14.52 -8.53
C ASN A 177 6.57 -15.73 -7.63
N CYS A 178 7.07 -16.84 -8.19
CA CYS A 178 7.39 -18.04 -7.41
C CYS A 178 8.57 -17.80 -6.47
N HIS A 179 9.57 -17.02 -6.88
CA HIS A 179 10.69 -16.65 -6.04
C HIS A 179 10.23 -15.84 -4.82
N SER A 180 9.36 -14.85 -5.05
CA SER A 180 8.73 -14.07 -3.98
C SER A 180 7.92 -14.95 -3.02
N MET A 181 7.13 -15.90 -3.56
CA MET A 181 6.31 -16.81 -2.75
C MET A 181 7.14 -17.76 -1.90
N ILE A 182 8.27 -18.25 -2.39
CA ILE A 182 9.18 -19.13 -1.63
C ILE A 182 9.72 -18.43 -0.37
N HIS A 183 9.91 -17.12 -0.43
CA HIS A 183 10.42 -16.29 0.67
C HIS A 183 9.34 -15.75 1.62
N ARG A 184 8.06 -16.11 1.45
CA ARG A 184 6.99 -15.75 2.41
C ARG A 184 7.15 -16.42 3.78
N LYS A 185 8.14 -17.31 3.92
CA LYS A 185 8.56 -17.95 5.16
C LYS A 185 10.08 -17.83 5.29
N ASN A 186 10.59 -17.79 6.52
CA ASN A 186 12.01 -17.88 6.83
C ASN A 186 12.23 -19.03 7.86
N PRO A 187 13.00 -20.08 7.54
CA PRO A 187 13.68 -20.34 6.27
C PRO A 187 12.70 -20.48 5.09
N PRO A 188 13.14 -20.21 3.85
CA PRO A 188 12.28 -20.29 2.66
C PRO A 188 11.65 -21.68 2.49
N TYR A 189 10.51 -21.73 1.82
CA TYR A 189 9.89 -23.01 1.46
C TYR A 189 10.82 -23.82 0.56
N LEU A 190 10.78 -25.15 0.70
CA LEU A 190 11.41 -26.02 -0.29
C LEU A 190 10.60 -25.98 -1.59
N PRO A 191 11.24 -26.09 -2.78
CA PRO A 191 10.53 -26.08 -4.06
C PRO A 191 9.36 -27.07 -4.14
N LYS A 192 9.54 -28.28 -3.59
CA LYS A 192 8.48 -29.32 -3.54
C LYS A 192 7.28 -28.89 -2.70
N GLU A 193 7.49 -28.16 -1.60
CA GLU A 193 6.41 -27.65 -0.76
C GLU A 193 5.57 -26.62 -1.52
N LEU A 194 6.22 -25.68 -2.21
CA LEU A 194 5.51 -24.65 -2.96
C LEU A 194 4.75 -25.22 -4.17
N VAL A 195 5.29 -26.25 -4.84
CA VAL A 195 4.57 -27.00 -5.88
C VAL A 195 3.29 -27.64 -5.32
N ASN A 196 3.37 -28.29 -4.17
CA ASN A 196 2.23 -28.93 -3.53
C ASN A 196 1.14 -27.91 -3.12
N LEU A 197 1.54 -26.72 -2.66
CA LEU A 197 0.60 -25.65 -2.34
C LEU A 197 -0.12 -25.11 -3.59
N LYS A 198 0.59 -24.99 -4.72
CA LYS A 198 0.00 -24.52 -5.98
C LYS A 198 -1.04 -25.51 -6.53
N ASN A 199 -0.80 -26.81 -6.40
CA ASN A 199 -1.64 -27.88 -6.96
C ASN A 199 -2.85 -28.26 -6.10
N LYS A 200 -3.05 -27.63 -4.93
CA LYS A 200 -4.20 -27.85 -4.04
C LYS A 200 -5.46 -27.03 -4.43
N ARG A 201 -5.54 -26.55 -5.67
CA ARG A 201 -6.68 -25.80 -6.21
C ARG A 201 -7.40 -26.60 -7.27
#